data_AF-A0A845RGK0-F1
#
_entry.id   AF-A0A845RGK0-F1
#
_cell.length_a   1.000
_cell.length_b   1.000
_cell.length_c   1.000
_cell.angle_alpha   90.00
_cell.angle_beta   90.00
_cell.angle_gamma   90.00
#
_symmetry.space_group_name_H-M   'P 1'
#
loop_
_entity.id
_entity.type
_entity.pdbx_description
1 polymer ?
#
loop_
_entity_poly.entity_id
_entity_poly.type
_entity_poly.pdbx_seq_one_letter_code
_entity_poly.pdbx_strand_id
1 'polypeptide(L)'
;MYPTRWMRLLRLKHHITHRELAEAAKVSRQRIIEIELGTDYTTEYQRRLVAKAFRPVITKRGAEGAPLEKDFEKLESRLLEYAKDGEELL
;
A
#
# COMPACT_ATOMS: atom_id res chain seq x y z
N MET A 1 -7.32 10.53 16.62
CA MET A 1 -6.96 10.25 15.21
C MET A 1 -7.33 8.81 14.93
N TYR A 2 -8.03 8.49 13.85
CA TYR A 2 -8.29 7.08 13.53
C TYR A 2 -6.98 6.42 13.07
N PRO A 3 -6.62 5.24 13.58
CA PRO A 3 -5.38 4.58 13.23
C PRO A 3 -5.36 4.31 11.72
N THR A 4 -4.30 4.77 11.05
CA THR A 4 -4.18 4.70 9.59
C THR A 4 -3.07 3.73 9.22
N ARG A 5 -3.33 2.80 8.28
CA ARG A 5 -2.30 1.85 7.81
C ARG A 5 -1.27 2.53 6.92
N TRP A 6 -0.03 2.06 6.96
CA TRP A 6 1.04 2.52 6.07
C TRP A 6 0.68 2.42 4.59
N MET A 7 0.00 1.35 4.19
CA MET A 7 -0.54 1.17 2.85
C MET A 7 -1.37 2.37 2.39
N ARG A 8 -2.25 2.89 3.27
CA ARG A 8 -3.12 4.03 2.94
C ARG A 8 -2.31 5.30 2.75
N LEU A 9 -1.37 5.58 3.66
CA LEU A 9 -0.51 6.76 3.58
C LEU A 9 0.34 6.72 2.31
N LEU A 10 0.96 5.58 2.01
CA LEU A 10 1.78 5.39 0.81
C LEU A 10 0.95 5.60 -0.46
N ARG A 11 -0.24 4.99 -0.51
CA ARG A 11 -1.16 5.11 -1.64
C ARG A 11 -1.57 6.58 -1.87
N LEU A 12 -1.89 7.31 -0.79
CA LEU A 12 -2.31 8.70 -0.88
C LEU A 12 -1.16 9.63 -1.28
N LYS A 13 0.03 9.48 -0.67
CA LYS A 13 1.24 10.28 -0.99
C LYS A 13 1.60 10.19 -2.47
N HIS A 14 1.49 8.99 -3.04
CA HIS A 14 1.88 8.71 -4.43
C HIS A 14 0.71 8.67 -5.40
N HIS A 15 -0.48 9.14 -5.02
CA HIS A 15 -1.67 9.17 -5.90
C HIS A 15 -1.97 7.83 -6.59
N ILE A 16 -1.83 6.72 -5.86
CA ILE A 16 -2.18 5.40 -6.37
C ILE A 16 -3.67 5.18 -6.10
N THR A 17 -4.40 4.71 -7.10
CA THR A 17 -5.82 4.39 -6.97
C THR A 17 -5.99 2.96 -6.44
N HIS A 18 -7.10 2.69 -5.75
CA HIS A 18 -7.46 1.31 -5.41
C HIS A 18 -7.60 0.42 -6.66
N ARG A 19 -7.95 1.02 -7.80
CA ARG A 19 -8.10 0.31 -9.07
C ARG A 19 -6.75 -0.18 -9.60
N GLU A 20 -5.72 0.65 -9.60
CA GLU A 20 -4.36 0.25 -10.01
C GLU A 20 -3.86 -0.95 -9.18
N LEU A 21 -4.05 -0.90 -7.86
CA LEU A 21 -3.66 -2.00 -6.98
C LEU A 21 -4.51 -3.25 -7.19
N ALA A 22 -5.81 -3.10 -7.41
CA ALA A 22 -6.72 -4.22 -7.65
C ALA A 22 -6.41 -4.94 -8.97
N GLU A 23 -6.15 -4.19 -10.04
CA GLU A 23 -5.72 -4.72 -11.33
C GLU A 23 -4.38 -5.46 -11.21
N ALA A 24 -3.40 -4.87 -10.51
CA ALA A 24 -2.10 -5.50 -10.29
C ALA A 24 -2.18 -6.78 -9.44
N ALA A 25 -3.04 -6.81 -8.42
CA ALA A 25 -3.27 -7.98 -7.57
C ALA A 25 -4.21 -9.02 -8.18
N LYS A 26 -4.92 -8.71 -9.27
CA LYS A 26 -5.99 -9.53 -9.85
C LYS A 26 -7.11 -9.86 -8.84
N VAL A 27 -7.51 -8.87 -8.06
CA VAL A 27 -8.59 -8.97 -7.06
C VAL A 27 -9.61 -7.85 -7.27
N SER A 28 -10.74 -7.91 -6.56
CA SER A 28 -11.72 -6.83 -6.61
C SER A 28 -11.18 -5.55 -5.95
N ARG A 29 -11.65 -4.39 -6.43
CA ARG A 29 -11.38 -3.09 -5.78
C ARG A 29 -11.80 -3.10 -4.31
N GLN A 30 -12.95 -3.72 -4.02
CA GLN A 30 -13.46 -3.85 -2.66
C GLN A 30 -12.48 -4.59 -1.74
N ARG A 31 -11.83 -5.65 -2.23
CA ARG A 31 -10.85 -6.40 -1.44
C ARG A 31 -9.65 -5.55 -1.04
N ILE A 32 -9.17 -4.68 -1.92
CA ILE A 32 -8.09 -3.72 -1.59
C ILE A 32 -8.54 -2.73 -0.51
N ILE A 33 -9.78 -2.24 -0.58
CA ILE A 33 -10.34 -1.30 0.40
C ILE A 33 -10.45 -1.94 1.79
N GLU A 34 -10.95 -3.17 1.87
CA GLU A 34 -11.04 -3.93 3.13
C GLU A 34 -9.67 -4.13 3.78
N ILE A 35 -8.66 -4.50 2.98
CA ILE A 35 -7.29 -4.67 3.45
C ILE A 35 -6.70 -3.32 3.91
N GLU A 36 -6.98 -2.22 3.20
CA GLU A 36 -6.51 -0.88 3.58
C GLU A 36 -7.16 -0.38 4.88
N LEU A 37 -8.46 -0.64 5.07
CA LEU A 37 -9.21 -0.20 6.24
C LEU A 37 -8.97 -1.10 7.45
N GLY A 38 -8.49 -2.33 7.24
CA GLY A 38 -8.29 -3.28 8.33
C GLY A 38 -9.58 -3.81 8.93
N THR A 39 -10.61 -3.96 8.10
CA THR A 39 -11.91 -4.49 8.52
C THR A 39 -11.82 -5.96 8.94
N ASP A 40 -10.82 -6.70 8.44
CA ASP A 40 -10.52 -8.10 8.77
C ASP A 40 -9.18 -8.24 9.51
N TYR A 41 -8.99 -9.41 10.14
CA TYR A 41 -7.69 -9.84 10.66
C TYR A 41 -6.61 -9.76 9.56
N THR A 42 -5.49 -9.14 9.92
CA THR A 42 -4.38 -8.91 9.00
C THR A 42 -3.50 -10.13 8.92
N THR A 43 -3.37 -10.66 7.71
CA THR A 43 -2.55 -11.85 7.45
C THR A 43 -1.28 -11.50 6.68
N GLU A 44 -0.25 -12.32 6.87
CA GLU A 44 0.96 -12.29 6.04
C GLU A 44 0.65 -12.41 4.54
N TYR A 45 -0.36 -13.22 4.20
CA TYR A 45 -0.84 -13.36 2.84
C TYR A 45 -1.35 -12.03 2.26
N GLN A 46 -2.19 -11.30 3.00
CA GLN A 46 -2.69 -9.99 2.56
C GLN A 46 -1.55 -8.98 2.40
N ARG A 47 -0.57 -8.98 3.33
CA ARG A 47 0.60 -8.09 3.21
C ARG A 47 1.36 -8.37 1.92
N ARG A 48 1.67 -9.65 1.64
CA ARG A 48 2.36 -10.06 0.41
C ARG A 48 1.54 -9.76 -0.84
N LEU A 49 0.22 -9.92 -0.80
CA LEU A 49 -0.67 -9.59 -1.91
C LEU A 49 -0.59 -8.10 -2.25
N VAL A 50 -0.67 -7.23 -1.25
CA VAL A 50 -0.54 -5.78 -1.43
C VAL A 50 0.87 -5.41 -1.90
N ALA A 51 1.92 -5.94 -1.25
CA ALA A 51 3.31 -5.70 -1.65
C ALA A 51 3.56 -6.07 -3.12
N LYS A 52 3.07 -7.25 -3.55
CA LYS A 52 3.13 -7.68 -4.95
C LYS A 52 2.33 -6.79 -5.90
N ALA A 53 1.27 -6.14 -5.44
CA ALA A 53 0.48 -5.22 -6.26
C ALA A 53 1.18 -3.88 -6.48
N PHE A 54 1.92 -3.39 -5.50
CA PHE A 54 2.69 -2.15 -5.61
C PHE A 54 3.84 -2.27 -6.61
N ARG A 55 4.52 -3.42 -6.69
CA ARG A 55 5.68 -3.60 -7.57
C ARG A 55 5.37 -3.32 -9.05
N PRO A 56 4.32 -3.88 -9.69
CA PRO A 56 3.93 -3.51 -11.05
C PRO A 56 3.52 -2.04 -11.20
N VAL A 57 2.88 -1.43 -10.19
CA VAL A 57 2.50 -0.01 -10.22
C VAL A 57 3.74 0.89 -10.21
N ILE A 58 4.74 0.55 -9.41
CA ILE A 58 6.06 1.20 -9.40
C ILE A 58 6.72 1.07 -10.77
N THR A 59 6.83 -0.16 -11.28
CA THR A 59 7.46 -0.42 -12.59
C THR A 59 6.77 0.33 -13.72
N LYS A 60 5.43 0.40 -13.73
CA LYS A 60 4.65 1.11 -14.76
C LYS A 60 4.92 2.61 -14.79
N ARG A 61 5.30 3.21 -13.65
CA ARG A 61 5.60 4.65 -13.53
C ARG A 61 7.01 5.02 -14.00
N GLY A 62 7.89 4.04 -14.21
CA GLY A 62 9.25 4.28 -14.70
C GLY A 62 10.02 5.26 -13.79
N ALA A 63 10.68 6.26 -14.38
CA ALA A 63 11.50 7.23 -13.66
C ALA A 63 10.70 8.05 -12.63
N GLU A 64 9.42 8.34 -12.88
CA GLU A 64 8.54 9.03 -11.93
C GLU A 64 8.16 8.15 -10.72
N GLY A 65 8.43 6.85 -10.80
CA GLY A 65 8.21 5.88 -9.73
C GLY A 65 9.32 5.84 -8.67
N ALA A 66 10.48 6.49 -8.88
CA ALA A 66 11.61 6.38 -7.96
C ALA A 66 11.30 6.84 -6.51
N PRO A 67 10.56 7.95 -6.28
CA PRO A 67 10.14 8.33 -4.93
C PRO A 67 9.20 7.29 -4.29
N LEU A 68 8.28 6.72 -5.08
CA LEU A 68 7.36 5.68 -4.63
C LEU A 68 8.11 4.40 -4.26
N GLU A 69 9.07 4.00 -5.08
CA GLU A 69 9.89 2.80 -4.83
C GLU A 69 10.66 2.93 -3.52
N LYS A 70 11.33 4.07 -3.29
CA LYS A 70 12.06 4.34 -2.06
C LYS A 70 11.17 4.29 -0.82
N ASP A 71 9.98 4.89 -0.88
CA ASP A 71 9.03 4.85 0.24
C ASP A 71 8.46 3.44 0.44
N PHE A 72 8.18 2.74 -0.65
CA PHE A 72 7.69 1.37 -0.61
C PHE A 72 8.69 0.43 0.04
N GLU A 73 9.98 0.49 -0.33
CA GLU A 73 11.03 -0.38 0.23
C GLU A 73 11.19 -0.21 1.74
N LYS A 74 11.08 1.02 2.26
CA LYS A 74 11.09 1.28 3.71
C LYS A 74 9.90 0.66 4.44
N LEU A 75 8.77 0.50 3.75
CA LEU A 75 7.49 0.11 4.34
C LEU A 75 7.03 -1.30 3.98
N GLU A 76 7.70 -2.01 3.07
CA GLU A 76 7.20 -3.26 2.49
C GLU A 76 6.80 -4.29 3.55
N SER A 77 7.59 -4.42 4.61
CA SER A 77 7.32 -5.31 5.75
C SER A 77 6.22 -4.81 6.70
N ARG A 78 5.90 -3.52 6.66
CA ARG A 78 5.01 -2.79 7.58
C ARG A 78 3.72 -2.28 6.93
N LEU A 79 3.47 -2.56 5.65
CA LEU A 79 2.34 -1.98 4.88
C LEU A 79 0.99 -2.05 5.58
N LEU A 80 0.72 -3.14 6.32
CA LEU A 80 -0.56 -3.35 7.00
C LEU A 80 -0.52 -3.02 8.50
N GLU A 81 0.63 -2.57 9.01
CA GLU A 81 0.72 -1.98 10.34
C GLU A 81 0.07 -0.59 10.34
N TYR A 82 -0.45 -0.20 11.50
CA TYR A 82 -0.91 1.17 11.73
C TYR A 82 0.29 2.07 11.98
N ALA A 83 0.33 3.23 11.31
CA ALA A 83 1.28 4.28 11.58
C ALA A 83 1.08 4.79 13.01
N LYS A 84 2.18 4.95 13.75
CA LYS A 84 2.18 5.53 15.09
C LYS A 84 2.28 7.05 15.01
N ASP A 85 1.83 7.72 16.06
CA ASP A 85 1.95 9.18 16.16
C ASP A 85 3.41 9.63 15.99
N GLY A 86 3.65 10.57 15.08
CA GLY A 86 4.97 11.10 14.77
C GLY A 86 5.76 10.31 13.72
N GLU A 87 5.26 9.19 13.19
CA GLU A 87 5.87 8.54 12.04
C GLU A 87 5.39 9.20 10.73
N GLU A 88 6.31 9.73 9.93
CA GLU A 88 6.01 10.35 8.63
C GLU A 88 6.68 9.60 7.48
N LEU A 89 6.04 9.66 6.30
CA LEU A 89 6.66 9.23 5.05
C LEU A 89 7.69 10.29 4.63
N LEU A 90 8.94 10.13 5.06
CA LEU A 90 10.10 10.94 4.64
C LEU A 90 10.41 10.75 3.15
#